data_AF-A0A528TJA0-F1
#
_entry.id   AF-A0A528TJA0-F1
#
_cell.length_a   1.000
_cell.length_b   1.000
_cell.length_c   1.000
_cell.angle_alpha   90.00
_cell.angle_beta   90.00
_cell.angle_gamma   90.00
#
_symmetry.space_group_name_H-M   'P 1'
#
loop_
_entity.id
_entity.type
_entity.pdbx_description
1 polymer ?
#
loop_
_entity_poly.entity_id
_entity_poly.type
_entity_poly.pdbx_seq_one_letter_code
_entity_poly.pdbx_strand_id
1 'polypeptide(L)'
;MKLTSSEFATTMSHFHRAEIGRMAGWRDRLDRTSNWAITVVAAMLSVSLSTPSAHHGVLLFAMLLITLLLWIEARRYRFFDVYRARVRQFERYY
;
A
#
# COMPACT_ATOMS: atom_id res chain seq x y z
N MET A 1 23.12 -29.12 -12.88
CA MET A 1 21.92 -29.29 -13.73
C MET A 1 21.84 -28.06 -14.64
N LYS A 2 22.02 -28.21 -15.97
CA LYS A 2 21.88 -27.09 -16.91
C LYS A 2 20.44 -27.10 -17.44
N LEU A 3 19.69 -26.03 -17.22
CA LEU A 3 18.35 -25.86 -17.78
C LEU A 3 18.47 -25.66 -19.29
N THR A 4 17.61 -26.31 -20.07
CA THR A 4 17.44 -26.01 -21.49
C THR A 4 16.82 -24.62 -21.65
N SER A 5 17.01 -23.99 -22.82
CA SER A 5 16.51 -22.63 -23.06
C SER A 5 14.98 -22.52 -22.88
N SER A 6 14.21 -23.57 -23.18
CA SER A 6 12.76 -23.57 -23.00
C SER A 6 12.35 -23.70 -21.53
N GLU A 7 13.04 -24.54 -20.75
CA GLU A 7 12.84 -24.67 -19.30
C GLU A 7 13.19 -23.36 -18.59
N PHE A 8 14.25 -22.68 -19.04
CA PHE A 8 14.62 -21.36 -18.54
C PHE A 8 13.54 -20.31 -18.84
N ALA A 9 13.06 -20.22 -20.08
CA ALA A 9 11.99 -19.30 -20.47
C ALA A 9 10.70 -19.54 -19.68
N THR A 10 10.32 -20.81 -19.49
CA THR A 10 9.14 -21.21 -18.72
C THR A 10 9.29 -20.83 -17.25
N THR A 11 10.45 -21.13 -16.66
CA THR A 11 10.76 -20.77 -15.27
C THR A 11 10.73 -19.26 -15.06
N MET A 12 11.30 -18.49 -15.99
CA MET A 12 11.31 -17.03 -15.93
C MET A 12 9.89 -16.44 -16.03
N SER A 13 9.05 -16.98 -16.91
CA SER A 13 7.64 -16.58 -17.05
C SER A 13 6.84 -16.83 -15.77
N HIS A 14 6.97 -18.02 -15.18
CA HIS A 14 6.32 -18.35 -13.92
C HIS A 14 6.83 -17.48 -12.75
N PHE A 15 8.14 -17.23 -12.70
CA PHE A 15 8.75 -16.35 -11.70
C PHE A 15 8.21 -14.92 -11.81
N HIS A 16 8.18 -14.35 -13.01
CA HIS A 16 7.61 -13.03 -13.25
C HIS A 16 6.16 -12.96 -12.80
N ARG A 17 5.33 -13.95 -13.15
CA ARG A 17 3.92 -14.01 -12.74
C ARG A 17 3.77 -14.10 -11.21
N ALA A 18 4.65 -14.82 -10.53
CA ALA A 18 4.66 -14.92 -9.07
C ALA A 18 5.04 -13.58 -8.42
N GLU A 19 6.05 -12.86 -8.94
CA GLU A 19 6.42 -11.53 -8.45
C GLU A 19 5.29 -10.50 -8.65
N ILE A 20 4.62 -10.50 -9.80
CA ILE A 20 3.43 -9.66 -10.05
C ILE A 20 2.32 -9.97 -9.03
N GLY A 21 2.04 -11.26 -8.78
CA GLY A 21 1.05 -11.68 -7.77
C GLY A 21 1.40 -11.22 -6.35
N ARG A 22 2.68 -11.28 -5.97
CA ARG A 22 3.15 -10.73 -4.69
C ARG A 22 2.95 -9.23 -4.61
N MET A 23 3.29 -8.48 -5.66
CA MET A 23 3.08 -7.03 -5.69
C MET A 23 1.61 -6.66 -5.55
N ALA A 24 0.71 -7.36 -6.25
CA ALA A 24 -0.73 -7.15 -6.14
C ALA A 24 -1.23 -7.37 -4.70
N GLY A 25 -0.77 -8.43 -4.04
CA GLY A 25 -1.12 -8.69 -2.63
C GLY A 25 -0.55 -7.65 -1.66
N TRP A 26 0.64 -7.11 -1.90
CA TRP A 26 1.18 -6.00 -1.11
C TRP A 26 0.40 -4.70 -1.32
N ARG A 27 0.00 -4.40 -2.55
CA ARG A 27 -0.84 -3.24 -2.89
C ARG A 27 -2.18 -3.29 -2.18
N ASP A 28 -2.87 -4.43 -2.20
CA ASP A 28 -4.15 -4.61 -1.51
C ASP A 28 -4.08 -4.38 0.02
N ARG A 29 -2.94 -4.69 0.64
CA ARG A 29 -2.72 -4.41 2.07
C ARG A 29 -2.43 -2.93 2.37
N LEU A 30 -1.86 -2.20 1.41
CA LEU A 30 -1.67 -0.75 1.50
C LEU A 30 -3.02 -0.04 1.31
N ASP A 31 -3.75 -0.41 0.26
CA ASP A 31 -5.04 0.19 -0.10
C ASP A 31 -6.05 0.10 1.06
N ARG A 32 -6.05 -1.02 1.81
CA ARG A 32 -6.89 -1.18 3.00
C ARG A 32 -6.61 -0.13 4.09
N THR A 33 -5.35 0.18 4.37
CA THR A 33 -5.02 1.16 5.43
C THR A 33 -5.40 2.58 5.03
N SER A 34 -5.20 2.95 3.76
CA SER A 34 -5.58 4.25 3.22
C SER A 34 -7.11 4.42 3.21
N ASN A 35 -7.85 3.36 2.86
CA ASN A 35 -9.32 3.36 2.94
C ASN A 35 -9.82 3.62 4.36
N TRP A 36 -9.26 2.94 5.36
CA TRP A 36 -9.59 3.19 6.77
C TRP A 36 -9.22 4.61 7.21
N ALA A 37 -8.09 5.15 6.75
CA ALA A 37 -7.73 6.53 7.02
C ALA A 37 -8.77 7.51 6.48
N ILE A 38 -9.21 7.35 5.23
CA ILE A 38 -10.25 8.18 4.61
C ILE A 38 -11.57 8.09 5.39
N THR A 39 -12.00 6.88 5.76
CA THR A 39 -13.23 6.68 6.54
C THR A 39 -13.16 7.38 7.90
N VAL A 40 -12.04 7.26 8.61
CA VAL A 40 -11.83 7.91 9.92
C VAL A 40 -11.83 9.43 9.77
N VAL A 41 -11.17 9.98 8.75
CA VAL A 41 -11.15 11.42 8.45
C VAL A 41 -12.58 11.92 8.25
N ALA A 42 -13.35 11.25 7.38
CA ALA A 42 -14.72 11.63 7.06
C ALA A 42 -15.63 11.61 8.30
N ALA A 43 -15.52 10.55 9.11
CA ALA A 43 -16.29 10.42 10.35
C ALA A 43 -15.93 11.54 11.36
N MET A 44 -14.64 11.82 11.56
CA MET A 44 -14.19 12.85 12.50
C MET A 44 -14.60 14.26 12.06
N LEU A 45 -14.50 14.57 10.76
CA LEU A 45 -14.96 15.85 10.21
C LEU A 45 -16.48 16.02 10.36
N SER A 46 -17.25 14.96 10.09
CA SER A 46 -18.70 14.97 10.27
C SER A 46 -19.09 15.28 11.72
N VAL A 47 -18.43 14.64 12.69
CA VAL A 47 -18.65 14.90 14.12
C VAL A 47 -18.22 16.33 14.49
N SER A 48 -17.05 16.77 14.05
CA SER A 48 -16.52 18.09 14.39
C SER A 48 -17.35 19.25 13.84
N LEU A 49 -18.03 19.05 12.71
CA LEU A 49 -18.84 20.09 12.06
C LEU A 49 -20.34 19.96 12.36
N SER A 50 -20.74 18.96 13.16
CA SER A 50 -22.15 18.70 13.46
C SER A 50 -22.82 19.78 14.30
N THR A 51 -22.07 20.48 15.17
CA THR A 51 -22.58 21.57 16.01
C THR A 51 -21.55 22.68 16.22
N PRO A 52 -21.96 23.95 16.39
CA PRO A 52 -21.03 25.05 16.68
C PRO A 52 -20.34 24.95 18.04
N SER A 53 -20.92 24.18 18.97
CA SER A 53 -20.37 23.92 20.31
C SER A 53 -19.48 22.68 20.37
N ALA A 54 -19.19 22.05 19.23
CA ALA A 54 -18.33 20.87 19.17
C ALA A 54 -16.94 21.17 19.72
N HIS A 55 -16.40 20.23 20.48
CA HIS A 55 -15.11 20.39 21.14
C HIS A 55 -13.97 20.34 20.11
N HIS A 56 -13.22 21.43 19.94
CA HIS A 56 -12.09 21.55 19.01
C HIS A 56 -11.01 20.46 19.20
N GLY A 57 -10.93 19.85 20.39
CA GLY A 57 -10.05 18.70 20.65
C GLY A 57 -10.33 17.47 19.78
N VAL A 58 -11.53 17.33 19.20
CA VAL A 58 -11.85 16.26 18.23
C VAL A 58 -11.00 16.40 16.96
N LEU A 59 -10.72 17.63 16.51
CA LEU A 59 -9.86 17.87 15.34
C LEU A 59 -8.40 17.50 15.63
N LEU A 60 -7.89 17.85 16.82
CA LEU A 60 -6.53 17.47 17.23
C LEU A 60 -6.38 15.95 17.33
N PHE A 61 -7.39 15.27 17.87
CA PHE A 61 -7.43 13.81 17.91
C PHE A 61 -7.50 13.19 16.51
N ALA A 62 -8.31 13.76 15.61
CA ALA A 62 -8.39 13.35 14.22
C ALA A 62 -7.04 13.49 13.50
N MET A 63 -6.36 14.63 13.67
CA MET A 63 -5.02 14.86 13.11
C MET A 63 -4.01 13.82 13.60
N LEU A 64 -4.05 13.46 14.89
CA LEU A 64 -3.18 12.43 15.46
C LEU A 64 -3.45 11.05 14.86
N LEU A 65 -4.72 10.66 14.74
CA LEU A 65 -5.13 9.39 14.13
C LEU A 65 -4.72 9.29 12.65
N ILE A 66 -4.95 10.36 11.87
CA ILE A 66 -4.56 10.41 10.45
C ILE A 66 -3.05 10.27 10.33
N THR A 67 -2.29 11.00 11.15
CA THR A 67 -0.83 10.94 11.16
C THR A 67 -0.33 9.53 11.49
N LEU A 68 -0.95 8.84 12.45
CA LEU A 68 -0.63 7.46 12.79
C LEU A 68 -0.90 6.50 11.62
N LEU A 69 -2.04 6.64 10.93
CA LEU A 69 -2.38 5.80 9.78
C LEU A 69 -1.43 6.03 8.61
N LEU A 70 -1.12 7.29 8.28
CA LEU A 70 -0.13 7.65 7.26
C LEU A 70 1.27 7.14 7.61
N TRP A 71 1.66 7.15 8.89
CA TRP A 71 2.94 6.60 9.31
C TRP A 71 3.03 5.09 9.13
N ILE A 72 1.94 4.36 9.46
CA ILE A 72 1.84 2.92 9.21
C ILE A 72 1.94 2.64 7.70
N GLU A 73 1.23 3.42 6.89
CA GLU A 73 1.26 3.33 5.43
C GLU A 73 2.66 3.58 4.87
N ALA A 74 3.35 4.63 5.32
CA ALA A 74 4.72 4.96 4.90
C ALA A 74 5.72 3.83 5.24
N ARG A 75 5.58 3.21 6.43
CA ARG A 75 6.43 2.07 6.81
C ARG A 75 6.20 0.86 5.88
N ARG A 76 4.94 0.60 5.51
CA ARG A 76 4.58 -0.50 4.58
C ARG A 76 5.00 -0.18 3.15
N TYR A 77 4.93 1.08 2.74
CA TYR A 77 5.35 1.54 1.42
C TYR A 77 6.83 1.25 1.16
N ARG A 78 7.71 1.39 2.17
CA ARG A 78 9.14 1.02 2.03
C ARG A 78 9.35 -0.42 1.58
N PHE A 79 8.53 -1.36 2.05
CA PHE A 79 8.63 -2.75 1.60
C PHE A 79 8.08 -2.93 0.18
N PHE A 80 6.97 -2.26 -0.15
CA PHE A 80 6.39 -2.27 -1.49
C PHE A 80 7.33 -1.71 -2.54
N ASP A 81 8.05 -0.63 -2.22
CA ASP A 81 8.99 0.03 -3.14
C ASP A 81 10.11 -0.91 -3.61
N VAL A 82 10.61 -1.78 -2.71
CA VAL A 82 11.60 -2.82 -3.07
C VAL A 82 11.05 -3.82 -4.08
N TYR A 83 9.80 -4.28 -3.90
CA TYR A 83 9.17 -5.22 -4.84
C TYR A 83 8.88 -4.57 -6.18
N ARG A 84 8.38 -3.33 -6.16
CA ARG A 84 8.16 -2.51 -7.35
C ARG A 84 9.46 -2.31 -8.13
N ALA A 85 10.58 -2.03 -7.45
CA ALA A 85 11.87 -1.88 -8.10
C ALA A 85 12.34 -3.17 -8.80
N ARG A 86 12.12 -4.35 -8.19
CA ARG A 86 12.47 -5.65 -8.79
C ARG A 86 11.70 -5.92 -10.08
N VAL A 87 10.39 -5.70 -10.07
CA VAL A 87 9.58 -5.91 -11.29
C VAL A 87 9.96 -4.91 -12.38
N ARG A 88 10.23 -3.66 -12.02
CA ARG A 88 10.69 -2.64 -12.97
C ARG A 88 12.03 -2.99 -13.63
N GLN A 89 12.89 -3.74 -12.94
CA GLN A 89 14.11 -4.27 -13.54
C GLN A 89 13.80 -5.34 -14.60
N PHE A 90 12.84 -6.24 -14.36
CA PHE A 90 12.41 -7.22 -15.37
C PHE A 90 11.76 -6.56 -16.58
N GLU A 91 10.93 -5.54 -16.36
CA GLU A 91 10.28 -4.77 -17.44
C GLU A 91 11.28 -3.98 -18.29
N ARG A 92 12.43 -3.58 -17.73
CA ARG A 92 13.44 -2.80 -18.47
C ARG A 92 14.20 -3.63 -19.51
N TYR A 93 14.23 -4.96 -19.35
CA TYR A 93 14.92 -5.88 -20.25
C TYR A 93 13.98 -6.66 -21.18
N TYR A 94 12.68 -6.31 -21.17
CA TYR A 94 11.68 -6.80 -22.13
C TYR A 94 11.50 -5.78 -23.25
#